data_AF-A0A6B0WR37-F1
#
_entry.id   AF-A0A6B0WR37-F1
#
_cell.length_a   1.000
_cell.length_b   1.000
_cell.length_c   1.000
_cell.angle_alpha   90.00
_cell.angle_beta   90.00
_cell.angle_gamma   90.00
#
_symmetry.space_group_name_H-M   'P 1'
#
loop_
_entity.id
_entity.type
_entity.pdbx_description
1 polymer ?
#
loop_
_entity_poly.entity_id
_entity_poly.type
_entity_poly.pdbx_seq_one_letter_code
_entity_poly.pdbx_strand_id
1 'polypeptide(L)'
;MPEDATAVPKHQSLDDETAAALTLYNTYLVADREQQAHERALKKAEKAKDDAAAAVRKLNDRKAPAAETAKAEARYREAAEVLQRLRGGDTAAPDAADDDSGDDTEDDTAVESSAEDAASDEDTAGEQSESAATEDTPENTDEQAEDTATEDTASEDA
;
A
#
# COMPACT_ATOMS: atom_id res chain seq x y z
N MET A 1 -60.36 -33.34 -16.35
CA MET A 1 -59.38 -33.37 -17.46
C MET A 1 -59.95 -32.49 -18.57
N PRO A 2 -59.22 -31.54 -19.17
CA PRO A 2 -57.82 -31.09 -18.94
C PRO A 2 -57.74 -29.57 -18.61
N GLU A 3 -56.82 -29.15 -17.73
CA GLU A 3 -55.56 -28.43 -18.08
C GLU A 3 -55.80 -26.93 -18.32
N ASP A 4 -56.05 -26.15 -17.25
CA ASP A 4 -55.81 -24.71 -17.31
C ASP A 4 -54.31 -24.50 -17.14
N ALA A 5 -53.69 -24.17 -18.28
CA ALA A 5 -52.27 -24.02 -18.47
C ALA A 5 -51.68 -23.08 -17.41
N THR A 6 -50.72 -23.60 -16.65
CA THR A 6 -49.74 -22.81 -15.92
C THR A 6 -49.08 -21.84 -16.91
N ALA A 7 -49.53 -20.59 -16.88
CA ALA A 7 -48.89 -19.50 -17.61
C ALA A 7 -47.47 -19.34 -17.05
N VAL A 8 -46.52 -20.01 -17.70
CA VAL A 8 -45.09 -19.83 -17.43
C VAL A 8 -44.80 -18.35 -17.69
N PRO A 9 -44.34 -17.58 -16.69
CA PRO A 9 -44.00 -16.18 -16.91
C PRO A 9 -42.93 -16.13 -17.99
N LYS A 10 -43.18 -15.37 -19.06
CA LYS A 10 -42.16 -15.07 -20.07
C LYS A 10 -41.02 -14.37 -19.33
N HIS A 11 -39.90 -15.07 -19.18
CA HIS A 11 -38.66 -14.43 -18.76
C HIS A 11 -38.41 -13.27 -19.72
N GLN A 12 -38.37 -12.05 -19.18
CA GLN A 12 -37.86 -10.91 -19.94
C GLN A 12 -36.42 -11.29 -20.30
N SER A 13 -36.20 -11.67 -21.56
CA SER A 13 -34.86 -11.91 -22.06
C SER A 13 -34.09 -10.60 -21.88
N LEU A 14 -32.97 -10.66 -21.16
CA LEU A 14 -32.07 -9.52 -21.03
C LEU A 14 -31.69 -9.05 -22.43
N ASP A 15 -31.83 -7.75 -22.70
CA ASP A 15 -31.31 -7.16 -23.92
C ASP A 15 -29.79 -7.38 -23.98
N ASP A 16 -29.25 -7.63 -25.18
CA ASP A 16 -27.84 -7.97 -25.38
C ASP A 16 -26.88 -6.92 -24.77
N GLU A 17 -27.29 -5.65 -24.80
CA GLU A 17 -26.56 -4.54 -24.16
C GLU A 17 -26.49 -4.69 -22.63
N THR A 18 -27.57 -5.14 -21.99
CA THR A 18 -27.60 -5.38 -20.54
C THR A 18 -26.76 -6.61 -20.19
N ALA A 19 -26.80 -7.67 -21.00
CA ALA A 19 -25.96 -8.85 -20.80
C ALA A 19 -24.46 -8.52 -20.95
N ALA A 20 -24.10 -7.67 -21.93
CA ALA A 20 -22.74 -7.17 -22.10
C ALA A 20 -22.30 -6.30 -20.92
N ALA A 21 -23.16 -5.37 -20.46
CA ALA A 21 -22.88 -4.51 -19.32
C ALA A 21 -22.64 -5.30 -18.03
N LEU A 22 -23.46 -6.32 -17.74
CA LEU A 22 -23.27 -7.18 -16.57
C LEU A 22 -21.97 -7.99 -16.64
N THR A 23 -21.59 -8.45 -17.84
CA THR A 23 -20.33 -9.16 -18.04
C THR A 23 -19.12 -8.26 -17.75
N LEU A 24 -19.14 -7.03 -18.26
CA LEU A 24 -18.10 -6.05 -17.97
C LEU A 24 -18.04 -5.72 -16.49
N TYR A 25 -19.18 -5.43 -15.86
CA TYR A 25 -19.26 -5.12 -14.43
C TYR A 25 -18.70 -6.26 -13.57
N ASN A 26 -19.08 -7.51 -13.83
CA ASN A 26 -18.54 -8.65 -13.10
C ASN A 26 -17.02 -8.80 -13.29
N THR A 27 -16.51 -8.52 -14.49
CA THR A 27 -15.07 -8.54 -14.76
C THR A 27 -14.34 -7.45 -13.97
N TYR A 28 -14.90 -6.24 -13.91
CA TYR A 28 -14.35 -5.15 -13.10
C TYR A 28 -14.37 -5.48 -11.62
N LEU A 29 -15.45 -6.08 -11.09
CA LEU A 29 -15.51 -6.49 -9.69
C LEU A 29 -14.44 -7.52 -9.33
N VAL A 30 -14.12 -8.45 -10.23
CA VAL A 30 -13.03 -9.41 -10.01
C VAL A 30 -11.69 -8.68 -10.00
N ALA A 31 -11.43 -7.83 -10.99
CA ALA A 31 -10.19 -7.07 -11.05
C ALA A 31 -9.99 -6.13 -9.84
N ASP A 32 -11.05 -5.48 -9.38
CA ASP A 32 -11.04 -4.59 -8.21
C ASP A 32 -10.75 -5.38 -6.92
N ARG A 33 -11.37 -6.56 -6.75
CA ARG A 33 -11.04 -7.44 -5.61
C ARG A 33 -9.60 -7.94 -5.64
N GLU A 34 -9.07 -8.27 -6.83
CA GLU A 34 -7.68 -8.67 -6.99
C GLU A 34 -6.71 -7.53 -6.66
N GLN A 35 -7.04 -6.30 -7.07
CA GLN A 35 -6.25 -5.10 -6.73
C GLN A 35 -6.27 -4.84 -5.23
N GLN A 36 -7.45 -4.83 -4.60
CA GLN A 36 -7.56 -4.63 -3.15
C GLN A 36 -6.84 -5.73 -2.36
N ALA A 37 -6.94 -6.98 -2.80
CA ALA A 37 -6.21 -8.08 -2.16
C ALA A 37 -4.70 -7.90 -2.28
N HIS A 38 -4.21 -7.45 -3.45
CA HIS A 38 -2.79 -7.18 -3.68
C HIS A 38 -2.28 -6.01 -2.83
N GLU A 39 -3.02 -4.91 -2.75
CA GLU A 39 -2.69 -3.76 -1.91
C GLU A 39 -2.62 -4.14 -0.43
N ARG A 40 -3.62 -4.91 0.04
CA ARG A 40 -3.63 -5.44 1.42
C ARG A 40 -2.45 -6.36 1.68
N ALA A 41 -2.12 -7.25 0.74
CA ALA A 41 -0.96 -8.14 0.85
C ALA A 41 0.36 -7.36 0.91
N LEU A 42 0.51 -6.30 0.11
CA LEU A 42 1.68 -5.41 0.15
C LEU A 42 1.81 -4.73 1.51
N LYS A 43 0.72 -4.15 2.04
CA LYS A 43 0.71 -3.50 3.36
C LYS A 43 1.07 -4.48 4.48
N LYS A 44 0.53 -5.71 4.45
CA LYS A 44 0.85 -6.77 5.43
C LYS A 44 2.32 -7.19 5.34
N ALA A 45 2.85 -7.37 4.13
CA ALA A 45 4.24 -7.73 3.92
C ALA A 45 5.22 -6.61 4.34
N GLU A 46 4.87 -5.35 4.09
CA GLU A 46 5.63 -4.18 4.55
C GLU A 46 5.72 -4.15 6.08
N LYS A 47 4.57 -4.30 6.75
CA LYS A 47 4.52 -4.38 8.22
C LYS A 47 5.35 -5.56 8.75
N ALA A 48 5.22 -6.75 8.16
CA ALA A 48 5.98 -7.93 8.58
C ALA A 48 7.51 -7.72 8.44
N LYS A 49 7.95 -7.08 7.35
CA LYS A 49 9.37 -6.73 7.14
C LYS A 49 9.85 -5.74 8.19
N ASP A 50 9.06 -4.71 8.50
CA ASP A 50 9.43 -3.68 9.48
C ASP A 50 9.43 -4.24 10.91
N ASP A 51 8.47 -5.10 11.26
CA ASP A 51 8.41 -5.81 12.54
C ASP A 51 9.60 -6.77 12.71
N ALA A 52 9.98 -7.50 11.65
CA ALA A 52 11.15 -8.35 11.66
C ALA A 52 12.44 -7.53 11.80
N ALA A 53 12.55 -6.38 11.12
CA ALA A 53 13.68 -5.47 11.28
C ALA A 53 13.77 -4.93 12.70
N ALA A 54 12.64 -4.56 13.31
CA ALA A 54 12.59 -4.12 14.70
C ALA A 54 13.00 -5.24 15.67
N ALA A 55 12.60 -6.50 15.40
CA ALA A 55 13.02 -7.65 16.18
C ALA A 55 14.54 -7.88 16.11
N VAL A 56 15.14 -7.81 14.91
CA VAL A 56 16.60 -7.89 14.71
C VAL A 56 17.30 -6.79 15.51
N ARG A 57 16.86 -5.53 15.41
CA ARG A 57 17.41 -4.40 16.18
C ARG A 57 17.35 -4.67 17.69
N LYS A 58 16.17 -5.04 18.20
CA LYS A 58 15.98 -5.33 19.64
C LYS A 58 16.84 -6.49 20.14
N LEU A 59 17.12 -7.49 19.30
CA LEU A 59 17.99 -8.61 19.66
C LEU A 59 19.46 -8.18 19.68
N ASN A 60 19.88 -7.36 18.72
CA ASN A 60 21.22 -6.77 18.67
C ASN A 60 21.49 -5.86 19.87
N ASP A 61 20.53 -4.99 20.22
CA ASP A 61 20.62 -4.09 21.38
C ASP A 61 20.76 -4.85 22.70
N ARG A 62 20.04 -5.97 22.83
CA ARG A 62 20.09 -6.85 24.00
C ARG A 62 21.28 -7.82 23.99
N LYS A 63 22.12 -7.79 22.95
CA LYS A 63 23.20 -8.77 22.73
C LYS A 63 22.70 -10.21 22.87
N ALA A 64 21.53 -10.47 22.29
CA ALA A 64 20.91 -11.78 22.27
C ALA A 64 21.84 -12.82 21.61
N PRO A 65 21.71 -14.11 21.94
CA PRO A 65 22.56 -15.14 21.36
C PRO A 65 22.45 -15.16 19.83
N ALA A 66 23.58 -15.43 19.15
CA ALA A 66 23.69 -15.38 17.69
C ALA A 66 22.66 -16.28 16.96
N ALA A 67 22.19 -17.35 17.60
CA ALA A 67 21.14 -18.20 17.05
C ALA A 67 19.76 -17.50 16.98
N GLU A 68 19.46 -16.59 17.90
CA GLU A 68 18.21 -15.83 17.90
C GLU A 68 18.24 -14.68 16.90
N THR A 69 19.37 -13.96 16.80
CA THR A 69 19.55 -12.92 15.79
C THR A 69 19.51 -13.52 14.38
N ALA A 70 20.17 -14.65 14.13
CA ALA A 70 20.13 -15.34 12.84
C ALA A 70 18.72 -15.79 12.44
N LYS A 71 17.90 -16.25 13.39
CA LYS A 71 16.48 -16.59 13.13
C LYS A 71 15.65 -15.37 12.79
N ALA A 72 15.86 -14.24 13.49
CA ALA A 72 15.15 -13.00 13.20
C ALA A 72 15.58 -12.41 11.84
N GLU A 73 16.86 -12.48 11.49
CA GLU A 73 17.38 -12.07 10.18
C GLU A 73 16.86 -12.96 9.05
N ALA A 74 16.73 -14.27 9.27
CA ALA A 74 16.12 -15.17 8.29
C ALA A 74 14.66 -14.76 8.02
N ARG A 75 13.88 -14.46 9.06
CA ARG A 75 12.51 -13.94 8.92
C ARG A 75 12.45 -12.59 8.22
N TYR A 76 13.40 -11.69 8.49
CA TYR A 76 13.49 -10.42 7.78
C TYR A 76 13.74 -10.62 6.28
N ARG A 77 14.64 -11.53 5.91
CA ARG A 77 14.90 -11.87 4.50
C ARG A 77 13.68 -12.48 3.82
N GLU A 78 13.03 -13.43 4.48
CA GLU A 78 11.80 -14.05 3.97
C GLU A 78 10.69 -13.00 3.74
N ALA A 79 10.46 -12.10 4.71
CA ALA A 79 9.49 -11.02 4.56
C ALA A 79 9.86 -10.05 3.42
N ALA A 80 11.16 -9.75 3.24
CA ALA A 80 11.64 -8.92 2.15
C ALA A 80 11.45 -9.59 0.77
N GLU A 81 11.69 -10.90 0.66
CA GLU A 81 11.48 -11.68 -0.56
C GLU A 81 9.99 -11.74 -0.94
N VAL A 82 9.09 -11.91 0.05
CA VAL A 82 7.64 -11.87 -0.17
C VAL A 82 7.21 -10.51 -0.70
N LEU A 83 7.67 -9.43 -0.07
CA LEU A 83 7.37 -8.08 -0.49
C LEU A 83 7.90 -7.78 -1.90
N GLN A 84 9.09 -8.26 -2.25
CA GLN A 84 9.63 -8.11 -3.59
C GLN A 84 8.80 -8.87 -4.64
N ARG A 85 8.33 -10.09 -4.32
CA ARG A 85 7.45 -10.86 -5.21
C ARG A 85 6.11 -10.16 -5.43
N LEU A 86 5.47 -9.69 -4.36
CA LEU A 86 4.23 -8.93 -4.45
C LEU A 86 4.42 -7.67 -5.30
N ARG A 87 5.51 -6.91 -5.11
CA ARG A 87 5.81 -5.75 -5.96
C ARG A 87 6.09 -6.11 -7.43
N GLY A 88 6.60 -7.31 -7.68
CA GLY A 88 6.80 -7.86 -9.02
C GLY A 88 5.52 -8.29 -9.73
N GLY A 89 4.36 -8.15 -9.09
CA GLY A 89 3.08 -8.60 -9.63
C GLY A 89 2.83 -10.11 -9.46
N ASP A 90 3.71 -10.80 -8.71
CA ASP A 90 3.47 -12.18 -8.33
C ASP A 90 2.52 -12.18 -7.13
N THR A 91 1.23 -12.39 -7.42
CA THR A 91 0.16 -12.48 -6.43
C THR A 91 0.15 -13.81 -5.68
N ALA A 92 1.04 -14.76 -6.04
CA ALA A 92 1.30 -15.92 -5.21
C ALA A 92 2.14 -15.49 -4.00
N ALA A 93 1.48 -14.79 -3.08
CA ALA A 93 1.95 -14.78 -1.70
C ALA A 93 2.17 -16.26 -1.32
N PRO A 94 3.35 -16.64 -0.77
CA PRO A 94 3.40 -17.92 -0.11
C PRO A 94 2.29 -17.91 0.93
N ASP A 95 1.70 -19.08 1.16
CA ASP A 95 0.71 -19.38 2.19
C ASP A 95 1.30 -19.09 3.59
N ALA A 96 1.60 -17.81 3.83
CA ALA A 96 2.23 -17.28 5.01
C ALA A 96 1.11 -17.07 6.01
N ALA A 97 0.57 -18.21 6.45
CA ALA A 97 -0.55 -18.33 7.36
C ALA A 97 -1.75 -17.49 6.93
N ASP A 98 -2.79 -18.19 6.51
CA ASP A 98 -4.15 -17.96 6.95
C ASP A 98 -4.20 -17.72 8.49
N ASP A 99 -3.67 -16.59 8.92
CA ASP A 99 -4.06 -15.89 10.13
C ASP A 99 -5.15 -14.94 9.64
N ASP A 100 -6.30 -15.55 9.37
CA ASP A 100 -7.62 -14.98 9.63
C ASP A 100 -7.70 -14.61 11.13
N SER A 101 -6.81 -13.72 11.58
CA SER A 101 -7.10 -12.93 12.76
C SER A 101 -7.98 -11.81 12.24
N GLY A 102 -9.28 -12.06 12.34
CA GLY A 102 -10.34 -11.08 12.11
C GLY A 102 -10.17 -9.87 13.03
N ASP A 103 -9.26 -8.99 12.65
CA ASP A 103 -9.10 -7.64 13.15
C ASP A 103 -9.25 -6.69 11.96
N ASP A 104 -10.47 -6.68 11.40
CA ASP A 104 -10.99 -5.57 10.60
C ASP A 104 -12.23 -5.05 11.34
N THR A 105 -11.98 -4.57 12.56
CA THR A 105 -12.96 -3.74 13.27
C THR A 105 -12.89 -2.37 12.62
N GLU A 106 -13.89 -2.10 11.77
CA GLU A 106 -14.46 -0.77 11.48
C GLU A 106 -13.49 0.31 11.03
N ASP A 107 -13.48 0.61 9.72
CA ASP A 107 -13.44 2.02 9.30
C ASP A 107 -14.06 2.22 7.90
N ASP A 108 -14.88 3.26 7.82
CA ASP A 108 -15.35 3.96 6.62
C ASP A 108 -16.31 3.27 5.63
N THR A 109 -17.61 3.25 5.97
CA THR A 109 -18.66 3.78 5.05
C THR A 109 -19.86 4.33 5.85
N ALA A 110 -19.66 5.42 6.60
CA ALA A 110 -20.76 6.29 6.99
C ALA A 110 -20.96 7.36 5.90
N VAL A 111 -21.54 6.94 4.76
CA VAL A 111 -22.13 7.90 3.81
C VAL A 111 -23.47 8.35 4.40
N GLU A 112 -23.42 9.26 5.36
CA GLU A 112 -24.58 10.02 5.78
C GLU A 112 -24.89 11.03 4.66
N SER A 113 -25.96 10.72 3.95
CA SER A 113 -26.54 11.52 2.90
C SER A 113 -26.98 12.89 3.46
N SER A 114 -26.48 13.95 2.84
CA SER A 114 -27.22 15.15 2.45
C SER A 114 -28.31 15.67 3.42
N ALA A 115 -27.99 16.73 4.15
CA ALA A 115 -28.95 17.78 4.48
C ALA A 115 -28.27 19.15 4.35
N GLU A 116 -28.71 19.91 3.35
CA GLU A 116 -28.47 21.35 3.24
C GLU A 116 -29.12 22.13 4.40
N ASP A 117 -28.69 23.39 4.51
CA ASP A 117 -29.44 24.54 5.03
C ASP A 117 -29.24 24.90 6.51
N ALA A 118 -28.40 25.91 6.77
CA ALA A 118 -28.88 27.26 7.10
C ALA A 118 -27.75 28.14 7.66
N ALA A 119 -27.76 29.39 7.21
CA ALA A 119 -26.82 30.46 7.53
C ALA A 119 -26.61 30.71 9.04
N SER A 120 -25.38 31.08 9.41
CA SER A 120 -25.15 31.96 10.55
C SER A 120 -23.93 32.84 10.28
N ASP A 121 -24.26 34.10 10.00
CA ASP A 121 -23.39 35.26 9.84
C ASP A 121 -23.20 35.85 11.23
N GLU A 122 -21.98 35.88 11.77
CA GLU A 122 -21.64 36.79 12.88
C GLU A 122 -20.13 37.08 12.93
N ASP A 123 -19.79 38.24 12.37
CA ASP A 123 -18.79 39.22 12.82
C ASP A 123 -17.88 38.81 13.98
N THR A 124 -16.57 38.78 13.75
CA THR A 124 -15.58 39.25 14.75
C THR A 124 -14.32 39.76 14.06
N ALA A 125 -14.29 41.08 13.88
CA ALA A 125 -13.06 41.84 13.73
C ALA A 125 -12.15 41.64 14.95
N GLY A 126 -10.87 41.38 14.70
CA GLY A 126 -9.84 41.28 15.73
C GLY A 126 -8.46 41.42 15.10
N GLU A 127 -8.02 42.67 14.99
CA GLU A 127 -6.70 43.10 14.54
C GLU A 127 -5.54 42.54 15.40
N GLN A 128 -4.33 42.68 14.82
CA GLN A 128 -2.98 42.58 15.40
C GLN A 128 -2.38 41.15 15.41
N SER A 129 -1.12 40.94 15.07
CA SER A 129 0.04 41.83 15.18
C SER A 129 1.17 41.35 14.28
N GLU A 130 1.94 42.32 13.80
CA GLU A 130 3.17 42.17 13.02
C GLU A 130 4.29 41.43 13.79
N SER A 131 5.08 40.62 13.08
CA SER A 131 6.52 40.42 13.31
C SER A 131 7.07 39.68 12.08
N ALA A 132 7.70 40.40 11.15
CA ALA A 132 9.10 40.80 11.16
C ALA A 132 10.03 39.70 10.59
N ALA A 133 10.60 40.08 9.44
CA ALA A 133 11.61 39.45 8.62
C ALA A 133 12.75 38.70 9.35
N THR A 134 13.15 37.56 8.77
CA THR A 134 14.56 37.14 8.60
C THR A 134 14.64 36.40 7.26
N GLU A 135 15.03 37.10 6.21
CA GLU A 135 16.39 37.06 5.64
C GLU A 135 16.62 35.83 4.75
N ASP A 136 16.52 36.13 3.46
CA ASP A 136 17.03 35.42 2.30
C ASP A 136 18.57 35.35 2.40
N THR A 137 19.16 34.16 2.36
CA THR A 137 20.58 33.98 2.05
C THR A 137 20.78 32.66 1.30
N PRO A 138 21.06 32.70 -0.01
CA PRO A 138 21.51 31.53 -0.76
C PRO A 138 23.04 31.44 -0.67
N GLU A 139 23.56 30.42 0.01
CA GLU A 139 24.99 30.07 -0.09
C GLU A 139 25.12 28.56 -0.05
N ASN A 140 24.95 27.93 -1.22
CA ASN A 140 25.48 26.59 -1.45
C ASN A 140 26.60 26.70 -2.48
N THR A 141 27.80 26.73 -1.94
CA THR A 141 29.08 26.81 -2.61
C THR A 141 29.24 25.66 -3.60
N ASP A 142 29.34 26.04 -4.86
CA ASP A 142 29.96 25.26 -5.93
C ASP A 142 31.46 25.12 -5.59
N GLU A 143 31.88 23.94 -5.15
CA GLU A 143 33.29 23.52 -5.26
C GLU A 143 33.36 22.32 -6.20
N GLN A 144 33.58 22.63 -7.48
CA GLN A 144 34.38 21.80 -8.37
C GLN A 144 35.80 21.69 -7.82
N ALA A 145 36.27 20.47 -7.60
CA ALA A 145 37.68 20.09 -7.64
C ALA A 145 37.81 18.56 -7.55
N GLU A 146 38.61 17.82 -8.30
CA GLU A 146 39.27 18.02 -9.58
C GLU A 146 39.42 16.64 -10.23
N ASP A 147 39.28 16.64 -11.54
CA ASP A 147 39.71 15.60 -12.46
C ASP A 147 41.24 15.45 -12.38
N THR A 148 41.73 14.28 -11.92
CA THR A 148 43.10 13.85 -12.23
C THR A 148 43.06 12.43 -12.77
N ALA A 149 42.94 12.39 -14.09
CA ALA A 149 43.23 11.26 -14.94
C ALA A 149 44.63 10.66 -14.69
N THR A 150 44.67 9.33 -14.78
CA THR A 150 45.71 8.49 -15.42
C THR A 150 47.19 8.72 -15.09
N GLU A 151 47.82 7.71 -14.48
CA GLU A 151 49.14 7.16 -14.83
C GLU A 151 49.18 5.73 -14.25
N ASP A 152 49.12 4.66 -15.03
CA ASP A 152 50.13 4.09 -15.93
C ASP A 152 51.20 3.23 -15.22
N THR A 153 51.49 2.11 -15.87
CA THR A 153 52.58 1.14 -15.70
C THR A 153 52.48 0.03 -14.65
N ALA A 154 52.17 -1.15 -15.19
CA ALA A 154 52.65 -2.45 -14.77
C ALA A 154 54.18 -2.58 -14.89
N SER A 155 54.79 -3.34 -13.97
CA SER A 155 56.01 -4.19 -14.07
C SER A 155 56.44 -4.53 -12.63
N GLU A 156 56.91 -5.70 -12.22
CA GLU A 156 57.34 -6.96 -12.83
C GLU A 156 57.46 -7.94 -11.64
N ASP A 157 56.89 -9.13 -11.70
CA ASP A 157 57.32 -10.25 -10.84
C ASP A 157 57.17 -11.54 -11.67
N ALA A 158 58.24 -11.84 -12.44
CA ALA A 158 58.53 -13.14 -13.07
C ALA A 158 59.97 -13.16 -13.61
#